data_AF-A0A0P0WGS3-F1
#
_entry.id   AF-A0A0P0WGS3-F1
#
_cell.length_a   1.000
_cell.length_b   1.000
_cell.length_c   1.000
_cell.angle_alpha   90.00
_cell.angle_beta   90.00
_cell.angle_gamma   90.00
#
_symmetry.space_group_name_H-M   'P 1'
#
loop_
_entity.id
_entity.type
_entity.pdbx_description
1 polymer ?
#
loop_
_entity_poly.entity_id
_entity_poly.type
_entity_poly.pdbx_seq_one_letter_code
_entity_poly.pdbx_strand_id
1 'polypeptide(L)' 'HKTKKQQFVNLQYKKLWWEEGKRFVKLRLSTKALKTIEKHGLDAVAKKAGIDLNKK' A
#
# COMPACT_ATOMS: atom_id res chain seq x y z
N HIS A 1 -15.63 24.52 -24.69
CA HIS A 1 -16.42 23.44 -24.07
C HIS A 1 -15.46 22.55 -23.26
N LYS A 2 -15.61 22.43 -21.94
CA LYS A 2 -14.74 21.58 -21.10
C LYS A 2 -15.53 20.36 -20.63
N THR A 3 -14.98 19.17 -20.83
CA THR A 3 -15.60 17.90 -20.42
C THR A 3 -14.97 17.43 -19.11
N LYS A 4 -15.79 17.04 -18.13
CA LYS A 4 -15.28 16.47 -16.88
C LYS A 4 -14.69 15.09 -17.17
N LYS A 5 -13.47 14.84 -16.67
CA LYS A 5 -12.80 13.53 -16.69
C LYS A 5 -12.33 13.20 -15.28
N GLN A 6 -12.53 11.95 -14.84
CA GLN A 6 -11.96 11.45 -13.59
C GLN A 6 -10.57 10.83 -13.85
N GLN A 7 -9.62 11.14 -12.98
CA GLN A 7 -8.28 10.55 -12.99
C GLN A 7 -8.20 9.51 -11.87
N PHE A 8 -8.03 8.25 -12.23
CA PHE A 8 -7.91 7.17 -11.26
C PHE A 8 -6.47 7.00 -10.78
N VAL A 9 -6.34 6.47 -9.56
CA VAL A 9 -5.04 6.08 -9.00
C VAL A 9 -4.60 4.76 -9.64
N ASN A 10 -3.30 4.63 -9.93
CA ASN A 10 -2.71 3.37 -10.40
C ASN A 10 -2.61 2.36 -9.24
N LEU A 11 -3.71 1.64 -8.99
CA LEU A 11 -3.85 0.65 -7.93
C LEU A 11 -3.55 -0.75 -8.45
N GLN A 12 -2.73 -1.50 -7.70
CA GLN A 12 -2.31 -2.86 -8.06
C GLN A 12 -2.36 -3.79 -6.85
N TYR A 13 -2.72 -5.05 -7.07
CA TYR A 13 -2.59 -6.09 -6.05
C TYR A 13 -1.14 -6.58 -6.00
N LYS A 14 -0.51 -6.47 -4.83
CA LYS A 14 0.87 -6.91 -4.61
C LYS A 14 0.95 -7.70 -3.32
N LYS A 15 1.86 -8.67 -3.31
CA LYS A 15 2.22 -9.48 -2.16
C LYS A 15 3.50 -8.90 -1.56
N LEU A 16 3.46 -8.46 -0.32
CA LEU A 16 4.60 -7.89 0.39
C LEU A 16 4.99 -8.82 1.53
N TRP A 17 6.29 -8.97 1.73
CA TRP A 17 6.81 -9.68 2.90
C TRP A 17 6.74 -8.76 4.12
N TRP A 18 6.22 -9.28 5.22
CA TRP A 18 6.12 -8.61 6.50
C TRP A 18 6.99 -9.34 7.52
N GLU A 19 8.06 -8.67 7.97
CA GLU A 19 9.10 -9.27 8.81
C GLU A 19 8.57 -9.65 10.19
N GLU A 20 7.81 -8.76 10.85
CA GLU A 20 7.33 -9.01 12.22
C GLU A 20 6.34 -10.19 12.28
N GLY A 21 5.45 -10.29 11.30
CA GLY A 21 4.50 -11.40 11.18
C GLY A 21 5.04 -12.62 10.44
N LYS A 22 6.29 -12.59 9.97
CA LYS A 22 6.96 -13.63 9.15
C LYS A 22 6.05 -14.20 8.04
N ARG A 23 5.30 -13.33 7.37
CA ARG A 23 4.31 -13.75 6.38
C ARG A 23 4.20 -12.77 5.24
N PHE A 24 3.55 -13.25 4.18
CA PHE A 24 3.15 -12.40 3.09
C PHE A 24 1.77 -11.79 3.32
N VAL A 25 1.64 -10.49 3.02
CA VAL A 25 0.38 -9.75 3.06
C VAL A 25 -0.01 -9.35 1.63
N LYS A 26 -1.26 -9.62 1.21
CA LYS A 26 -1.79 -9.19 -0.09
C LYS A 26 -2.49 -7.85 0.06
N LEU A 27 -1.96 -6.79 -0.55
CA LEU A 27 -2.51 -5.44 -0.46
C LEU A 27 -2.80 -4.85 -1.85
N ARG A 28 -3.84 -4.04 -1.94
CA ARG A 28 -4.11 -3.18 -3.11
C ARG A 28 -3.45 -1.82 -2.88
N LEU A 29 -2.34 -1.57 -3.57
CA LEU A 29 -1.47 -0.42 -3.32
C LEU A 29 -1.27 0.43 -4.57
N SER A 30 -1.00 1.72 -4.36
CA SER A 30 -0.50 2.57 -5.43
C SER A 30 1.00 2.40 -5.61
N THR A 31 1.51 2.74 -6.80
CA THR A 31 2.96 2.71 -7.06
C THR A 31 3.75 3.67 -6.16
N LYS A 32 3.15 4.79 -5.73
CA LYS A 32 3.76 5.71 -4.76
C LYS A 32 3.81 5.10 -3.35
N ALA A 33 2.79 4.33 -2.97
CA ALA A 33 2.78 3.64 -1.67
C ALA A 33 3.89 2.58 -1.62
N LEU A 34 4.12 1.83 -2.71
CA LEU A 34 5.25 0.88 -2.80
C LEU A 34 6.60 1.56 -2.54
N LYS A 35 6.89 2.67 -3.22
CA LYS A 35 8.12 3.45 -2.97
C LYS A 35 8.25 3.94 -1.53
N THR A 36 7.13 4.26 -0.89
CA THR A 36 7.10 4.73 0.50
C THR A 36 7.42 3.58 1.46
N ILE A 37 6.88 2.39 1.19
CA ILE A 37 7.15 1.16 1.95
C ILE A 37 8.63 0.77 1.80
N GLU A 38 9.20 0.87 0.61
CA GLU A 38 10.63 0.61 0.38
C GLU A 38 11.53 1.59 1.17
N LYS A 39 11.14 2.87 1.27
CA LYS A 39 11.93 3.89 1.96
C LYS A 39 11.81 3.84 3.48
N HIS A 40 10.61 3.59 4.01
CA HIS A 40 10.29 3.74 5.44
C HIS A 40 9.99 2.43 6.15
N GLY A 41 9.90 1.31 5.42
CA GLY A 41 9.44 0.03 5.93
C GLY A 41 7.91 -0.10 5.91
N LEU A 42 7.43 -1.36 5.90
CA LEU A 42 6.00 -1.67 5.84
C LEU A 42 5.27 -1.28 7.14
N ASP A 43 5.89 -1.52 8.29
CA ASP A 43 5.30 -1.30 9.61
C ASP A 43 5.05 0.18 9.91
N ALA A 44 6.03 1.03 9.62
CA ALA A 44 5.91 2.48 9.80
C ALA A 44 4.78 3.06 8.93
N VAL A 45 4.66 2.58 7.68
CA VAL A 45 3.62 3.01 6.75
C VAL A 45 2.25 2.51 7.18
N ALA A 46 2.14 1.26 7.63
CA ALA A 46 0.89 0.69 8.12
C ALA A 46 0.39 1.39 9.39
N LYS A 47 1.30 1.65 10.35
CA LYS A 47 1.00 2.41 11.58
C LYS A 47 0.52 3.82 11.28
N LYS A 48 1.19 4.51 10.35
CA LYS A 48 0.77 5.86 9.92
C LYS A 48 -0.60 5.86 9.23
N ALA A 49 -0.90 4.81 8.49
CA ALA A 49 -2.20 4.63 7.83
C ALA A 49 -3.30 4.10 8.77
N GLY A 50 -2.97 3.73 10.01
CA GLY A 50 -3.91 3.12 10.96
C GLY A 50 -4.41 1.73 10.52
N ILE A 51 -3.62 1.01 9.71
CA ILE A 51 -3.99 -0.30 9.18
C ILE A 51 -3.36 -1.39 10.03
N ASP A 52 -4.18 -2.30 10.53
CA ASP A 52 -3.72 -3.51 11.20
C ASP A 52 -3.33 -4.57 10.15
N LEU A 53 -2.03 -4.85 10.06
CA LEU A 53 -1.49 -5.84 9.13
C LEU A 53 -1.95 -7.25 9.48
N ASN A 54 -2.24 -7.59 10.75
CA ASN A 54 -2.65 -8.94 11.15
C ASN A 54 -4.03 -9.35 10.60
N LYS A 55 -4.90 -8.38 10.34
CA LYS A 55 -6.27 -8.62 9.85
C LYS A 55 -6.37 -8.61 8.32
N LYS A 56 -5.24 -8.48 7.61
CA LYS A 56 -5.15 -8.36 6.15
C LYS A 56 -4.43 -9.52 5.45
#